data_AF-A0A3C1Z173-F1
#
_entry.id   AF-A0A3C1Z173-F1
#
_cell.length_a   1.000
_cell.length_b   1.000
_cell.length_c   1.000
_cell.angle_alpha   90.00
_cell.angle_beta   90.00
_cell.angle_gamma   90.00
#
_symmetry.space_group_name_H-M   'P 1'
#
loop_
_entity.id
_entity.type
_entity.pdbx_description
1 polymer ?
#
loop_
_entity_poly.entity_id
_entity_poly.type
_entity_poly.pdbx_seq_one_letter_code
_entity_poly.pdbx_strand_id
1 'polypeptide(L)'
;MRIIVDMKWAAVSCFVLASVILVAPGKSSVAWGADQDWLDAMMQAVVVEQTKDGAETSLLSPYVAQLAMVRAHLLNGESEAVYRAMNRFMEMLQGRESGISAEAADRLFDYCYVVTPAQYHDVSRHLHRLSGHQAGASSA
;
A
#
# COMPACT_ATOMS: atom_id res chain seq x y z
N MET A 1 49.28 -55.47 -39.37
CA MET A 1 47.87 -55.73 -39.79
C MET A 1 47.22 -56.50 -38.65
N ARG A 2 46.08 -56.07 -38.07
CA ARG A 2 44.68 -56.21 -38.53
C ARG A 2 44.23 -57.68 -38.65
N ILE A 3 43.01 -58.09 -38.28
CA ILE A 3 41.88 -57.37 -37.59
C ILE A 3 41.94 -57.66 -36.07
N ILE A 4 40.93 -57.84 -35.17
CA ILE A 4 39.45 -57.75 -35.02
C ILE A 4 39.27 -57.01 -33.66
N VAL A 5 38.51 -55.92 -33.41
CA VAL A 5 37.05 -55.57 -33.45
C VAL A 5 36.17 -56.18 -32.34
N ASP A 6 36.03 -55.46 -31.22
CA ASP A 6 34.87 -55.51 -30.30
C ASP A 6 34.58 -54.07 -29.83
N MET A 7 33.48 -53.44 -30.26
CA MET A 7 32.10 -53.62 -29.77
C MET A 7 31.82 -52.93 -28.42
N LYS A 8 31.83 -51.58 -28.45
CA LYS A 8 31.33 -50.71 -27.36
C LYS A 8 30.45 -49.61 -27.94
N TRP A 9 29.16 -49.89 -28.13
CA TRP A 9 28.16 -48.91 -28.53
C TRP A 9 26.88 -49.02 -27.67
N ALA A 10 26.41 -47.86 -27.22
CA ALA A 10 25.11 -47.52 -26.65
C ALA A 10 24.22 -48.63 -26.05
N ALA A 11 24.10 -48.60 -24.71
CA ALA A 11 22.82 -48.83 -24.04
C ALA A 11 22.58 -47.64 -23.08
N VAL A 12 21.74 -46.69 -23.49
CA VAL A 12 21.31 -45.58 -22.63
C VAL A 12 20.23 -46.08 -21.69
N SER A 13 20.49 -46.05 -20.38
CA SER A 13 19.52 -46.39 -19.34
C SER A 13 19.26 -45.19 -18.44
N CYS A 14 18.03 -44.71 -18.42
CA CYS A 14 17.62 -43.57 -17.61
C CYS A 14 17.68 -43.93 -16.11
N PHE A 15 18.58 -43.31 -15.35
CA PHE A 15 18.45 -43.19 -13.91
C PHE A 15 18.07 -41.75 -13.55
N VAL A 16 16.77 -41.52 -13.39
CA VAL A 16 16.22 -40.31 -12.77
C VAL A 16 16.51 -40.39 -11.27
N LEU A 17 17.70 -39.93 -10.86
CA LEU A 17 18.00 -39.72 -9.45
C LEU A 17 17.20 -38.50 -8.98
N ALA A 18 16.15 -38.77 -8.21
CA ALA A 18 15.27 -37.75 -7.67
C ALA A 18 16.04 -36.84 -6.71
N SER A 19 16.21 -35.57 -7.10
CA SER A 19 16.63 -34.51 -6.19
C SER A 19 15.57 -34.34 -5.11
N VAL A 20 15.80 -34.96 -3.95
CA VAL A 20 15.01 -34.70 -2.74
C VAL A 20 15.36 -33.29 -2.28
N ILE A 21 14.66 -32.30 -2.85
CA ILE A 21 14.70 -30.92 -2.38
C ILE A 21 14.08 -30.94 -0.99
N LEU A 22 14.94 -30.81 0.04
CA LEU A 22 14.51 -30.66 1.42
C LEU A 22 13.88 -29.28 1.58
N VAL A 23 12.59 -29.16 1.22
CA VAL A 23 11.80 -27.95 1.39
C VAL A 23 11.64 -27.68 2.88
N ALA A 24 12.57 -26.90 3.44
CA ALA A 24 12.38 -26.27 4.72
C ALA A 24 11.09 -25.40 4.64
N PRO A 25 10.18 -25.48 5.63
CA PRO A 25 8.97 -24.67 5.61
C PRO A 25 9.33 -23.19 5.83
N GLY A 26 9.47 -22.44 4.74
CA GLY A 26 9.76 -21.01 4.71
C GLY A 26 8.61 -20.18 5.28
N LYS A 27 8.52 -20.12 6.61
CA LYS A 27 7.50 -19.38 7.37
C LYS A 27 7.71 -17.87 7.33
N SER A 28 7.73 -17.26 6.15
CA SER A 28 7.92 -15.80 6.00
C SER A 28 7.38 -15.22 4.67
N SER A 29 6.15 -15.56 4.29
CA SER A 29 5.41 -14.89 3.19
C SER A 29 4.08 -14.25 3.61
N VAL A 30 3.70 -14.39 4.88
CA VAL A 30 2.40 -13.88 5.41
C VAL A 30 2.48 -12.39 5.79
N ALA A 31 3.67 -11.87 6.06
CA ALA A 31 3.86 -10.50 6.56
C ALA A 31 3.49 -9.39 5.54
N TRP A 32 3.60 -9.66 4.24
CA TRP A 32 3.38 -8.66 3.18
C TRP A 32 1.90 -8.38 2.86
N GLY A 33 0.96 -9.25 3.27
CA GLY A 33 -0.48 -8.99 3.10
C GLY A 33 -0.98 -7.92 4.08
N ALA A 34 -0.71 -8.14 5.38
CA ALA A 34 -1.11 -7.24 6.46
C ALA A 34 -0.54 -5.80 6.32
N ASP A 35 0.58 -5.64 5.63
CA ASP A 35 1.22 -4.34 5.37
C ASP A 35 0.55 -3.55 4.20
N GLN A 36 -0.43 -4.16 3.52
CA GLN A 36 -1.23 -3.55 2.44
C GLN A 36 -2.73 -3.43 2.81
N ASP A 37 -3.26 -4.31 3.66
CA ASP A 37 -4.69 -4.35 4.05
C ASP A 37 -5.23 -2.98 4.53
N TRP A 38 -4.41 -2.19 5.23
CA TRP A 38 -4.77 -0.84 5.70
C TRP A 38 -4.95 0.17 4.56
N LEU A 39 -4.19 0.03 3.47
CA LEU A 39 -4.23 0.92 2.32
C LEU A 39 -5.42 0.59 1.42
N ASP A 40 -5.79 -0.69 1.32
CA ASP A 40 -7.05 -1.11 0.74
C ASP A 40 -8.25 -0.57 1.53
N ALA A 41 -8.20 -0.60 2.87
CA ALA A 41 -9.21 0.01 3.72
C ALA A 41 -9.33 1.54 3.51
N MET A 42 -8.21 2.27 3.47
CA MET A 42 -8.21 3.71 3.15
C MET A 42 -8.76 4.01 1.76
N MET A 43 -8.37 3.23 0.75
CA MET A 43 -8.84 3.41 -0.62
C MET A 43 -10.34 3.15 -0.74
N GLN A 44 -10.85 2.12 -0.05
CA GLN A 44 -12.28 1.84 0.02
C GLN A 44 -13.05 2.95 0.76
N ALA A 45 -12.48 3.55 1.81
CA ALA A 45 -13.10 4.70 2.50
C ALA A 45 -13.25 5.91 1.56
N VAL A 46 -12.22 6.26 0.78
CA VAL A 46 -12.28 7.34 -0.23
C VAL A 46 -13.31 7.04 -1.33
N VAL A 47 -13.50 5.77 -1.72
CA VAL A 47 -14.57 5.36 -2.64
C VAL A 47 -15.96 5.48 -1.99
N VAL A 48 -16.11 5.13 -0.71
CA VAL A 48 -17.37 5.29 0.01
C VAL A 48 -17.77 6.76 0.13
N GLU A 49 -16.84 7.67 0.44
CA GLU A 49 -17.15 9.11 0.50
C GLU A 49 -17.54 9.69 -0.88
N GLN A 50 -16.91 9.24 -1.98
CA GLN A 50 -17.37 9.57 -3.34
C GLN A 50 -18.82 9.17 -3.60
N THR A 51 -19.29 8.04 -3.05
CA THR A 51 -20.70 7.61 -3.20
C THR A 51 -21.68 8.35 -2.28
N LYS A 52 -21.20 9.04 -1.23
CA LYS A 52 -22.03 9.74 -0.24
C LYS A 52 -22.32 11.18 -0.63
N ASP A 53 -21.30 11.95 -0.99
CA ASP A 53 -21.44 13.39 -1.20
C ASP A 53 -22.27 13.72 -2.46
N GLY A 54 -22.38 12.79 -3.41
CA GLY A 54 -23.06 12.99 -4.70
C GLY A 54 -22.38 14.00 -5.63
N ALA A 55 -21.35 14.69 -5.12
CA ALA A 55 -20.46 15.56 -5.86
C ALA A 55 -19.73 14.79 -6.98
N GLU A 56 -19.27 15.54 -7.99
CA GLU A 56 -18.57 14.95 -9.13
C GLU A 56 -17.39 14.09 -8.67
N THR A 57 -17.29 12.87 -9.20
CA THR A 57 -16.22 11.89 -8.91
C THR A 57 -14.80 12.47 -9.11
N SER A 58 -14.72 13.55 -9.90
CA SER A 58 -13.61 14.49 -10.01
C SER A 58 -12.97 14.89 -8.66
N LEU A 59 -13.75 15.33 -7.66
CA LEU A 59 -13.19 16.07 -6.52
C LEU A 59 -12.28 15.21 -5.63
N LEU A 60 -12.65 13.94 -5.41
CA LEU A 60 -11.84 12.97 -4.66
C LEU A 60 -10.86 12.18 -5.55
N SER A 61 -10.88 12.34 -6.87
CA SER A 61 -9.94 11.65 -7.78
C SER A 61 -8.44 11.93 -7.48
N PRO A 62 -8.00 13.15 -7.11
CA PRO A 62 -6.61 13.39 -6.68
C PRO A 62 -6.20 12.59 -5.44
N TYR A 63 -7.14 12.33 -4.52
CA TYR A 63 -6.90 11.58 -3.30
C TYR A 63 -6.74 10.08 -3.60
N VAL A 64 -7.53 9.54 -4.53
CA VAL A 64 -7.35 8.18 -5.07
C VAL A 64 -6.00 8.06 -5.78
N ALA A 65 -5.60 9.05 -6.58
CA ALA A 65 -4.29 9.07 -7.24
C ALA A 65 -3.12 9.15 -6.25
N GLN A 66 -3.26 9.92 -5.17
CA GLN A 66 -2.28 9.99 -4.09
C GLN A 66 -2.12 8.63 -3.39
N LEU A 67 -3.22 7.94 -3.05
CA LEU A 67 -3.17 6.59 -2.47
C LEU A 67 -2.61 5.54 -3.44
N ALA A 68 -2.78 5.71 -4.75
CA ALA A 68 -2.14 4.86 -5.76
C ALA A 68 -0.61 5.03 -5.76
N MET A 69 -0.09 6.25 -5.53
CA MET A 69 1.35 6.49 -5.34
C MET A 69 1.88 5.91 -4.02
N VAL A 70 1.10 6.01 -2.92
CA VAL A 70 1.41 5.33 -1.65
C VAL A 70 1.56 3.81 -1.90
N ARG A 71 0.63 3.20 -2.65
CA ARG A 71 0.69 1.76 -2.99
C ARG A 71 1.93 1.40 -3.80
N ALA A 72 2.28 2.20 -4.81
CA ALA A 72 3.47 1.97 -5.63
C ALA A 72 4.75 1.94 -4.78
N HIS A 73 4.93 2.91 -3.88
CA HIS A 73 6.07 2.95 -2.96
C HIS A 73 6.07 1.76 -1.99
N LEU A 74 4.91 1.33 -1.48
CA LEU A 74 4.81 0.21 -0.55
C LEU A 74 5.15 -1.13 -1.24
N LEU A 75 4.68 -1.34 -2.47
CA LEU A 75 5.04 -2.50 -3.31
C LEU A 75 6.54 -2.54 -3.66
N ASN A 76 7.19 -1.38 -3.77
CA ASN A 76 8.64 -1.26 -3.98
C ASN A 76 9.47 -1.40 -2.68
N GLY A 77 8.83 -1.42 -1.50
CA GLY A 77 9.52 -1.40 -0.19
C GLY A 77 10.10 -0.03 0.20
N GLU A 78 9.71 1.04 -0.48
CA GLU A 78 10.25 2.40 -0.33
C GLU A 78 9.65 3.12 0.88
N SER A 79 9.84 2.58 2.09
CA SER A 79 9.23 3.05 3.36
C SER A 79 9.26 4.58 3.56
N GLU A 80 10.40 5.22 3.28
CA GLU A 80 10.60 6.66 3.32
C GLU A 80 9.71 7.45 2.33
N ALA A 81 9.46 6.88 1.15
CA ALA A 81 8.56 7.46 0.15
C ALA A 81 7.09 7.20 0.50
N VAL A 82 6.74 6.04 1.08
CA VAL A 82 5.42 5.76 1.66
C VAL A 82 5.08 6.80 2.73
N TYR A 83 6.00 7.05 3.68
CA TYR A 83 5.85 8.08 4.72
C TYR A 83 5.61 9.47 4.11
N ARG A 84 6.42 9.91 3.14
CA ARG A 84 6.21 11.22 2.49
C ARG A 84 4.88 11.31 1.74
N ALA A 85 4.52 10.27 0.98
CA ALA A 85 3.29 10.24 0.20
C ALA A 85 2.03 10.20 1.09
N MET A 86 2.08 9.53 2.24
CA MET A 86 0.96 9.44 3.17
C MET A 86 0.78 10.73 4.00
N ASN A 87 1.86 11.35 4.47
CA ASN A 87 1.76 12.69 5.08
C ASN A 87 1.21 13.72 4.07
N ARG A 88 1.60 13.65 2.79
CA ARG A 88 1.02 14.50 1.74
C ARG A 88 -0.48 14.25 1.52
N PHE A 89 -0.94 12.99 1.57
CA PHE A 89 -2.38 12.67 1.55
C PHE A 89 -3.13 13.31 2.74
N MET A 90 -2.57 13.23 3.94
CA MET A 90 -3.14 13.86 5.13
C MET A 90 -3.15 15.40 5.03
N GLU A 91 -2.14 16.01 4.40
CA GLU A 91 -2.10 17.45 4.10
C GLU A 91 -3.18 17.88 3.10
N MET A 92 -3.45 17.08 2.05
CA MET A 92 -4.52 17.35 1.09
C MET A 92 -5.89 17.40 1.76
N LEU A 93 -6.15 16.47 2.69
CA LEU A 93 -7.39 16.43 3.48
C LEU A 93 -7.53 17.67 4.37
N GLN A 94 -6.49 18.05 5.10
CA GLN A 94 -6.47 19.28 5.91
C GLN A 94 -6.68 20.55 5.08
N GLY A 95 -6.11 20.60 3.87
CA GLY A 95 -6.28 21.71 2.93
C GLY A 95 -7.62 21.69 2.18
N ARG A 96 -8.39 20.60 2.30
CA ARG A 96 -9.61 20.31 1.52
C ARG A 96 -9.39 20.59 0.03
N GLU A 97 -8.27 20.09 -0.48
CA GLU A 97 -7.90 20.24 -1.89
C GLU A 97 -9.02 19.72 -2.82
N SER A 98 -9.18 20.35 -3.98
CA SER A 98 -10.35 20.20 -4.87
C SER A 98 -11.71 20.62 -4.28
N GLY A 99 -11.77 21.16 -3.06
CA GLY A 99 -13.02 21.67 -2.47
C GLY A 99 -13.98 20.58 -1.99
N ILE A 100 -13.44 19.46 -1.49
CA ILE A 100 -14.24 18.39 -0.87
C ILE A 100 -15.00 18.90 0.37
N SER A 101 -16.11 18.24 0.73
CA SER A 101 -16.91 18.63 1.91
C SER A 101 -16.09 18.60 3.20
N ALA A 102 -16.46 19.45 4.17
CA ALA A 102 -15.78 19.50 5.46
C ALA A 102 -15.85 18.15 6.16
N GLU A 103 -17.03 17.55 6.12
CA GLU A 103 -17.39 16.35 6.83
C GLU A 103 -16.76 15.10 6.18
N ALA A 104 -16.57 15.07 4.85
CA ALA A 104 -15.80 13.99 4.20
C ALA A 104 -14.30 14.12 4.46
N ALA A 105 -13.76 15.35 4.40
CA ALA A 105 -12.35 15.60 4.72
C ALA A 105 -12.01 15.13 6.14
N ASP A 106 -12.81 15.55 7.11
CA ASP A 106 -12.59 15.25 8.53
C ASP A 106 -12.79 13.74 8.81
N ARG A 107 -13.81 13.09 8.22
CA ARG A 107 -14.00 11.62 8.31
C ARG A 107 -12.81 10.83 7.78
N LEU A 108 -12.29 11.18 6.59
CA LEU A 108 -11.15 10.49 5.98
C LEU A 108 -9.86 10.75 6.76
N PHE A 109 -9.73 11.95 7.31
CA PHE A 109 -8.58 12.35 8.12
C PHE A 109 -8.55 11.58 9.46
N ASP A 110 -9.68 11.50 10.16
CA ASP A 110 -9.81 10.70 11.39
C ASP A 110 -9.54 9.21 11.14
N TYR A 111 -10.03 8.67 10.00
CA TYR A 111 -9.83 7.26 9.65
C TYR A 111 -8.35 6.91 9.39
N CYS A 112 -7.53 7.87 8.96
CA CYS A 112 -6.08 7.66 8.81
C CYS A 112 -5.45 7.15 10.12
N TYR A 113 -5.82 7.72 11.27
CA TYR A 113 -5.31 7.32 12.59
C TYR A 113 -5.77 5.93 13.05
N VAL A 114 -6.84 5.39 12.46
CA VAL A 114 -7.40 4.08 12.82
C VAL A 114 -6.70 2.95 12.09
N VAL A 115 -6.30 3.15 10.83
CA VAL A 115 -5.74 2.06 10.00
C VAL A 115 -4.28 2.26 9.58
N THR A 116 -3.80 3.49 9.43
CA THR A 116 -2.44 3.74 8.91
C THR A 116 -1.38 3.38 9.96
N PRO A 117 -0.39 2.53 9.64
CA PRO A 117 0.71 2.24 10.55
C PRO A 117 1.44 3.52 11.00
N ALA A 118 1.78 3.60 12.28
CA ALA A 118 2.43 4.78 12.87
C ALA A 118 3.81 5.11 12.26
N GLN A 119 4.45 4.15 11.57
CA GLN A 119 5.70 4.36 10.83
C GLN A 119 5.52 5.17 9.52
N TYR A 120 4.27 5.33 9.03
CA TYR A 120 3.98 6.00 7.75
C TYR A 120 3.31 7.38 7.89
N HIS A 121 3.03 7.87 9.10
CA HIS A 121 2.42 9.19 9.27
C HIS A 121 2.85 9.89 10.57
N ASP A 122 2.85 11.24 10.56
CA ASP A 122 3.27 12.07 11.69
C ASP A 122 2.05 12.67 12.42
N VAL A 123 1.59 11.96 13.46
CA VAL A 123 0.43 12.37 14.28
C VAL A 123 0.60 13.78 14.87
N SER A 124 1.80 14.08 15.37
CA SER A 124 2.12 15.33 16.06
C SER A 124 2.02 16.55 15.14
N ARG A 125 2.46 16.40 13.89
CA ARG A 125 2.44 17.45 12.86
C ARG A 125 1.04 17.99 12.57
N HIS A 126 0.01 17.14 12.65
CA HIS A 126 -1.33 17.51 12.24
C HIS A 126 -2.26 17.89 13.39
N LEU A 127 -2.08 17.30 14.58
CA LEU A 127 -2.81 17.71 15.80
C LEU A 127 -2.66 19.21 16.08
N HIS A 128 -1.44 19.77 15.90
CA HIS A 128 -1.18 21.20 16.06
C HIS A 128 -2.00 22.12 15.13
N ARG A 129 -2.49 21.63 13.98
CA ARG A 129 -3.33 22.41 13.06
C ARG A 129 -4.81 22.36 13.43
N LEU A 130 -5.29 21.23 13.97
CA LEU A 130 -6.67 21.10 14.47
C LEU A 130 -6.96 22.09 15.61
N SER A 131 -6.01 22.25 16.54
CA SER A 131 -6.11 23.25 17.63
C SER A 131 -6.32 24.68 17.11
N GLY A 132 -5.78 25.01 15.93
CA GLY A 132 -5.97 26.32 15.30
C GLY A 132 -7.37 26.54 14.71
N HIS A 133 -8.00 25.50 14.16
CA HIS A 133 -9.36 25.59 13.63
C HIS A 133 -10.41 25.70 14.74
N GLN A 134 -10.24 24.98 15.85
CA GLN A 134 -11.18 25.05 16.98
C GLN A 134 -11.22 26.46 17.62
N ALA A 135 -10.11 27.20 17.58
CA ALA A 135 -10.05 28.59 18.04
C ALA A 135 -10.72 29.60 17.08
N GLY A 136 -10.91 29.25 15.79
CA GLY A 136 -11.55 30.11 14.80
C GLY A 136 -13.08 29.98 14.73
N ALA A 137 -13.63 28.84 15.16
CA ALA A 137 -15.05 28.50 15.03
C ALA A 137 -15.98 29.12 16.11
N SER A 138 -15.64 30.29 16.66
CA SER A 138 -16.40 30.96 17.73
C SER A 138 -16.47 32.47 17.57
N SER A 139 -16.85 32.94 16.37
CA SER A 139 -17.15 34.37 16.09
C SER A 139 -18.01 34.53 14.82
N ALA A 140 -19.28 34.13 14.89
CA ALA A 140 -20.36 34.50 13.96
C ALA A 140 -21.71 34.39 14.67
#